data_AF-A0A964EQ71-F1
#
_entry.id   AF-A0A964EQ71-F1
#
_cell.length_a   1.000
_cell.length_b   1.000
_cell.length_c   1.000
_cell.angle_alpha   90.00
_cell.angle_beta   90.00
_cell.angle_gamma   90.00
#
_symmetry.space_group_name_H-M   'P 1'
#
loop_
_entity.id
_entity.type
_entity.pdbx_description
1 polymer ?
#
loop_
_entity_poly.entity_id
_entity_poly.type
_entity_poly.pdbx_seq_one_letter_code
_entity_poly.pdbx_strand_id
1 'polypeptide(L)'
;MRGMDLAVVVTAAAGWGLIACAAPGSGNGGGGSICLTAPDFPGCGGQDATSGGGDTVATDGAGGGDSTGGGGTCQASGALRCQDGELQRCDGGRWLTLQQCALGCEEQACVTDAGCVPEGCSGMQCGDDGCGGSCGVCDEGLACLDGECTTPCVPSCGERECGGDGCGGGCGFCGATETCAAGQCVPAGGCIPDCHLAGTEELRVCGGDGCGGTCGTCGMGQSCSETGSCVEVETCEPVCGTFELECGPDGCGGSCGSCGMGFSCVEGSCTSEECQPDCADRECGADGCGGVCGTCEGEASCDSFGQCAVPCSGSCSGKECGDDGCGGSCGDCDEGLSCIGGVCSPGGATTCSQVLGCVAECGASGCVSACLEGADAGAAQEFLALNDCVVESGCQNSLCVAQNCAAVQAACQYDHTGAATCSEALSCLSTCGSGNTACGIQCMEKSTAKAQEQYTALGLCLSHFCGQAANTTTCGQAAVDDAAKCADYSDACAATQGQR
;
A
#
# COMPACT_ATOMS: atom_id res chain seq x y z
N MET A 1 -4.80 11.53 9.19
CA MET A 1 -6.02 10.74 8.92
C MET A 1 -7.23 11.41 9.58
N ARG A 2 -7.85 12.40 8.93
CA ARG A 2 -9.07 13.05 9.43
C ARG A 2 -10.20 12.87 8.41
N GLY A 3 -11.25 12.16 8.83
CA GLY A 3 -12.64 12.40 8.45
C GLY A 3 -13.14 11.82 7.12
N MET A 4 -13.37 10.51 7.05
CA MET A 4 -14.25 9.93 6.02
C MET A 4 -15.65 9.70 6.59
N ASP A 5 -16.57 10.52 6.10
CA ASP A 5 -17.89 10.17 5.54
C ASP A 5 -18.89 11.31 5.78
N LEU A 6 -19.54 11.79 4.72
CA LEU A 6 -20.99 12.03 4.73
C LEU A 6 -21.47 12.27 3.29
N ALA A 7 -21.93 11.21 2.62
CA ALA A 7 -22.38 11.13 1.21
C ALA A 7 -21.43 10.42 0.22
N VAL A 8 -20.32 9.82 0.68
CA VAL A 8 -19.45 8.85 -0.04
C VAL A 8 -19.15 9.23 -1.52
N VAL A 9 -18.67 10.46 -1.74
CA VAL A 9 -18.54 11.15 -3.06
C VAL A 9 -19.88 11.58 -3.67
N VAL A 10 -20.84 12.10 -2.88
CA VAL A 10 -22.25 12.39 -3.28
C VAL A 10 -22.80 11.37 -4.28
N THR A 11 -22.67 10.08 -3.93
CA THR A 11 -23.15 8.86 -4.63
C THR A 11 -22.51 8.50 -5.98
N ALA A 12 -21.23 8.13 -6.07
CA ALA A 12 -20.63 7.70 -7.35
C ALA A 12 -20.91 8.67 -8.54
N ALA A 13 -21.16 9.96 -8.22
CA ALA A 13 -22.22 10.92 -8.60
C ALA A 13 -23.03 10.85 -9.92
N ALA A 14 -23.13 9.69 -10.56
CA ALA A 14 -24.31 9.03 -11.12
C ALA A 14 -23.78 7.85 -11.93
N GLY A 15 -24.11 6.62 -11.55
CA GLY A 15 -23.62 5.43 -12.26
C GLY A 15 -23.77 5.59 -13.78
N TRP A 16 -22.64 5.70 -14.48
CA TRP A 16 -22.51 5.72 -15.94
C TRP A 16 -23.21 6.93 -16.60
N GLY A 17 -22.44 8.00 -16.89
CA GLY A 17 -22.89 9.03 -17.83
C GLY A 17 -23.37 8.38 -19.14
N LEU A 18 -24.69 8.37 -19.33
CA LEU A 18 -25.48 7.76 -20.40
C LEU A 18 -25.39 6.24 -20.57
N ILE A 19 -26.06 5.50 -19.68
CA ILE A 19 -26.64 4.22 -20.08
C ILE A 19 -28.12 4.16 -19.73
N ALA A 20 -28.90 4.43 -20.79
CA ALA A 20 -30.25 3.99 -21.07
C ALA A 20 -30.97 3.14 -19.99
N CYS A 21 -32.10 3.69 -19.54
CA CYS A 21 -33.37 2.99 -19.34
C CYS A 21 -33.29 1.50 -19.00
N ALA A 22 -33.20 1.18 -17.71
CA ALA A 22 -33.77 -0.05 -17.19
C ALA A 22 -35.16 0.27 -16.61
N ALA A 23 -36.21 -0.10 -17.34
CA ALA A 23 -37.57 -0.16 -16.80
C ALA A 23 -37.65 -1.28 -15.73
N PRO A 24 -38.46 -1.13 -14.67
CA PRO A 24 -38.55 -2.16 -13.64
C PRO A 24 -39.29 -3.41 -14.16
N GLY A 25 -38.60 -4.55 -14.08
CA GLY A 25 -39.23 -5.85 -14.07
C GLY A 25 -40.03 -6.02 -12.78
N SER A 26 -41.34 -6.25 -12.95
CA SER A 26 -42.29 -6.55 -11.88
C SER A 26 -41.84 -7.80 -11.10
N GLY A 27 -41.47 -7.63 -9.84
CA GLY A 27 -41.09 -8.70 -8.91
C GLY A 27 -41.59 -8.36 -7.51
N ASN A 28 -42.76 -8.90 -7.18
CA ASN A 28 -43.44 -8.72 -5.91
C ASN A 28 -42.67 -9.46 -4.79
N GLY A 29 -42.25 -8.77 -3.73
CA GLY A 29 -41.63 -9.42 -2.57
C GLY A 29 -41.11 -8.41 -1.54
N GLY A 30 -41.83 -8.27 -0.43
CA GLY A 30 -41.56 -7.28 0.61
C GLY A 30 -40.27 -7.50 1.41
N GLY A 31 -39.73 -6.39 1.91
CA GLY A 31 -38.63 -6.33 2.88
C GLY A 31 -38.24 -4.87 3.07
N GLY A 32 -38.79 -4.22 4.09
CA GLY A 32 -38.63 -2.79 4.33
C GLY A 32 -37.19 -2.38 4.68
N SER A 33 -36.82 -1.17 4.26
CA SER A 33 -35.62 -0.47 4.72
C SER A 33 -36.01 0.92 5.22
N ILE A 34 -36.29 0.96 6.52
CA ILE A 34 -35.83 1.93 7.52
C ILE A 34 -35.58 3.36 7.00
N CYS A 35 -36.60 4.21 7.11
CA CYS A 35 -36.40 5.64 7.30
C CYS A 35 -35.95 5.88 8.76
N LEU A 36 -34.70 6.27 8.98
CA LEU A 36 -34.30 6.87 10.26
C LEU A 36 -34.80 8.32 10.29
N THR A 37 -35.65 8.58 11.28
CA THR A 37 -36.27 9.86 11.62
C THR A 37 -35.29 10.85 12.28
N ALA A 38 -35.50 12.15 12.03
CA ALA A 38 -34.77 13.34 12.48
C ALA A 38 -34.68 13.55 14.03
N PRO A 39 -34.00 14.62 14.51
CA PRO A 39 -34.77 15.85 14.78
C PRO A 39 -34.05 17.22 14.56
N ASP A 40 -34.86 18.19 14.11
CA ASP A 40 -34.92 19.64 14.41
C ASP A 40 -33.65 20.54 14.38
N PHE A 41 -33.63 21.54 13.49
CA PHE A 41 -33.56 22.99 13.85
C PHE A 41 -34.04 23.89 12.67
N PRO A 42 -34.68 25.06 12.95
CA PRO A 42 -35.43 25.87 11.98
C PRO A 42 -34.64 27.09 11.46
N GLY A 43 -34.92 27.52 10.23
CA GLY A 43 -34.37 28.76 9.71
C GLY A 43 -34.86 29.12 8.32
N CYS A 44 -36.07 29.68 8.22
CA CYS A 44 -36.47 30.56 7.11
C CYS A 44 -37.69 31.41 7.53
N GLY A 45 -37.49 32.72 7.69
CA GLY A 45 -38.51 33.75 7.52
C GLY A 45 -38.80 34.67 8.71
N GLY A 46 -38.65 35.98 8.49
CA GLY A 46 -39.56 36.99 9.06
C GLY A 46 -38.91 38.18 9.79
N GLN A 47 -39.25 39.40 9.34
CA GLN A 47 -38.79 40.72 9.78
C GLN A 47 -39.48 41.24 11.07
N ASP A 48 -38.87 42.31 11.62
CA ASP A 48 -39.36 43.34 12.55
C ASP A 48 -39.62 43.00 14.04
N ALA A 49 -38.79 43.58 14.93
CA ALA A 49 -39.20 44.69 15.83
C ALA A 49 -38.26 44.88 17.06
N THR A 50 -37.76 46.12 17.18
CA THR A 50 -37.62 46.95 18.40
C THR A 50 -36.72 46.54 19.59
N SER A 51 -35.63 47.30 19.73
CA SER A 51 -35.16 48.09 20.89
C SER A 51 -35.01 47.48 22.31
N GLY A 52 -33.82 47.70 22.88
CA GLY A 52 -33.47 47.66 24.32
C GLY A 52 -32.20 46.84 24.51
N GLY A 53 -31.01 47.36 24.80
CA GLY A 53 -30.66 48.38 25.80
C GLY A 53 -30.07 47.66 27.02
N GLY A 54 -28.78 47.85 27.32
CA GLY A 54 -28.20 47.40 28.59
C GLY A 54 -26.72 47.04 28.54
N ASP A 55 -25.89 47.99 28.99
CA ASP A 55 -24.49 47.85 29.37
C ASP A 55 -24.23 46.65 30.30
N THR A 56 -23.03 46.05 30.21
CA THR A 56 -22.00 46.22 31.26
C THR A 56 -20.66 45.65 30.81
N VAL A 57 -19.67 46.53 30.87
CA VAL A 57 -18.24 46.23 30.98
C VAL A 57 -18.00 45.41 32.25
N ALA A 58 -17.25 44.31 32.13
CA ALA A 58 -16.49 43.74 33.23
C ALA A 58 -15.14 43.26 32.68
N THR A 59 -14.16 44.15 32.83
CA THR A 59 -12.76 43.81 32.98
C THR A 59 -12.61 42.90 34.20
N ASP A 60 -11.88 41.80 34.08
CA ASP A 60 -10.98 41.34 35.14
C ASP A 60 -9.92 40.42 34.52
N GLY A 61 -8.67 40.87 34.62
CA GLY A 61 -7.52 40.02 34.39
C GLY A 61 -7.27 39.15 35.61
N ALA A 62 -6.81 37.93 35.37
CA ALA A 62 -6.05 37.17 36.35
C ALA A 62 -4.99 36.36 35.59
N GLY A 63 -3.77 36.89 35.59
CA GLY A 63 -2.60 36.07 35.37
C GLY A 63 -2.44 35.10 36.55
N GLY A 64 -2.13 33.86 36.23
CA GLY A 64 -1.82 32.81 37.17
C GLY A 64 -1.01 31.76 36.44
N GLY A 65 0.30 31.98 36.36
CA GLY A 65 1.23 30.93 36.01
C GLY A 65 1.30 29.95 37.17
N ASP A 66 1.14 28.66 36.87
CA ASP A 66 1.57 27.61 37.77
C ASP A 66 2.16 26.47 36.95
N SER A 67 3.48 26.37 37.03
CA SER A 67 4.30 25.30 36.49
C SER A 67 4.65 24.35 37.62
N THR A 68 3.81 23.34 37.85
CA THR A 68 4.22 22.05 38.43
C THR A 68 3.34 20.93 37.89
N GLY A 69 4.00 19.83 37.49
CA GLY A 69 3.38 18.70 36.81
C GLY A 69 2.26 18.02 37.59
N GLY A 70 1.14 17.79 36.89
CA GLY A 70 0.03 16.98 37.36
C GLY A 70 -1.11 17.06 36.35
N GLY A 71 -1.57 15.92 35.84
CA GLY A 71 -2.71 15.82 34.93
C GLY A 71 -4.00 16.33 35.59
N GLY A 72 -4.22 17.64 35.55
CA GLY A 72 -5.42 18.27 36.09
C GLY A 72 -6.63 18.01 35.20
N THR A 73 -7.76 17.65 35.81
CA THR A 73 -9.07 17.60 35.15
C THR A 73 -9.50 18.99 34.70
N CYS A 74 -10.11 19.10 33.53
CA CYS A 74 -10.62 20.37 33.02
C CYS A 74 -12.07 20.60 33.43
N GLN A 75 -12.48 21.85 33.66
CA GLN A 75 -13.85 22.16 34.12
C GLN A 75 -14.75 22.74 33.02
N ALA A 76 -14.18 23.28 31.94
CA ALA A 76 -14.91 23.90 30.86
C ALA A 76 -14.76 23.09 29.57
N SER A 77 -15.83 22.41 29.15
CA SER A 77 -15.87 21.68 27.87
C SER A 77 -15.55 22.63 26.71
N GLY A 78 -14.59 22.24 25.87
CA GLY A 78 -14.10 23.07 24.77
C GLY A 78 -12.93 23.98 25.11
N ALA A 79 -12.50 24.09 26.38
CA ALA A 79 -11.26 24.79 26.72
C ALA A 79 -10.07 24.16 26.01
N LEU A 80 -9.11 24.99 25.59
CA LEU A 80 -7.87 24.58 24.94
C LEU A 80 -6.68 24.85 25.86
N ARG A 81 -5.66 24.00 25.78
CA ARG A 81 -4.37 24.23 26.45
C ARG A 81 -3.21 23.66 25.63
N CYS A 82 -2.02 24.18 25.89
CA CYS A 82 -0.77 23.65 25.41
C CYS A 82 -0.07 22.90 26.55
N GLN A 83 0.27 21.63 26.35
CA GLN A 83 1.09 20.87 27.31
C GLN A 83 1.98 19.88 26.55
N ASP A 84 3.27 19.82 26.89
CA ASP A 84 4.25 18.89 26.32
C ASP A 84 4.33 18.89 24.78
N GLY A 85 4.17 20.07 24.15
CA GLY A 85 4.18 20.22 22.69
C GLY A 85 2.88 19.81 22.00
N GLU A 86 1.83 19.52 22.77
CA GLU A 86 0.52 19.12 22.27
C GLU A 86 -0.55 20.17 22.52
N LEU A 87 -1.36 20.44 21.50
CA LEU A 87 -2.61 21.17 21.66
C LEU A 87 -3.67 20.19 22.17
N GLN A 88 -4.25 20.46 23.34
CA GLN A 88 -5.25 19.61 23.97
C GLN A 88 -6.57 20.36 24.15
N ARG A 89 -7.69 19.63 24.02
CA ARG A 89 -9.04 20.13 24.27
C ARG A 89 -9.68 19.42 25.43
N CYS A 90 -10.42 20.17 26.23
CA CYS A 90 -11.25 19.62 27.29
C CYS A 90 -12.51 18.98 26.70
N ASP A 91 -12.69 17.69 26.96
CA ASP A 91 -13.94 16.98 26.69
C ASP A 91 -14.30 16.06 27.87
N GLY A 92 -15.54 16.18 28.36
CA GLY A 92 -16.01 15.40 29.50
C GLY A 92 -15.15 15.49 30.78
N GLY A 93 -14.45 16.60 30.99
CA GLY A 93 -13.56 16.81 32.14
C GLY A 93 -12.14 16.25 31.99
N ARG A 94 -11.80 15.72 30.81
CA ARG A 94 -10.47 15.20 30.47
C ARG A 94 -9.86 16.01 29.34
N TRP A 95 -8.54 16.15 29.38
CA TRP A 95 -7.79 16.71 28.26
C TRP A 95 -7.52 15.63 27.22
N LEU A 96 -7.93 15.89 25.99
CA LEU A 96 -7.68 15.04 24.83
C LEU A 96 -6.74 15.77 23.88
N THR A 97 -5.69 15.08 23.43
CA THR A 97 -4.76 15.62 22.43
C THR A 97 -5.46 15.80 21.09
N LEU A 98 -5.50 17.03 20.60
CA LEU A 98 -6.05 17.38 19.28
C LEU A 98 -5.01 17.23 18.18
N GLN A 99 -3.77 17.64 18.46
CA GLN A 99 -2.67 17.66 17.50
C GLN A 99 -1.31 17.77 18.23
N GLN A 100 -0.30 17.09 17.69
CA GLN A 100 1.10 17.29 18.05
C GLN A 100 1.65 18.50 17.28
N CYS A 101 2.14 19.50 17.99
CA CYS A 101 2.61 20.74 17.37
C CYS A 101 4.11 20.65 17.13
N ALA A 102 4.52 20.53 15.86
CA ALA A 102 5.92 20.34 15.47
C ALA A 102 6.86 21.45 15.95
N LEU A 103 6.37 22.71 15.97
CA LEU A 103 7.13 23.90 16.37
C LEU A 103 6.79 24.39 17.79
N GLY A 104 6.04 23.61 18.57
CA GLY A 104 5.53 24.01 19.88
C GLY A 104 4.12 24.61 19.84
N CYS A 105 3.58 24.93 21.01
CA CYS A 105 2.20 25.36 21.20
C CYS A 105 2.20 26.57 22.15
N GLU A 106 1.66 27.69 21.69
CA GLU A 106 1.52 28.94 22.45
C GLU A 106 0.12 29.51 22.25
N GLU A 107 -0.40 30.24 23.24
CA GLU A 107 -1.71 30.91 23.19
C GLU A 107 -2.88 30.02 22.71
N GLN A 108 -2.89 28.75 23.14
CA GLN A 108 -3.96 27.80 22.81
C GLN A 108 -4.04 27.43 21.32
N ALA A 109 -2.96 27.60 20.57
CA ALA A 109 -2.81 27.16 19.20
C ALA A 109 -1.44 26.50 18.97
N CYS A 110 -1.32 25.63 17.96
CA CYS A 110 0.01 25.27 17.48
C CYS A 110 0.66 26.51 16.88
N VAL A 111 1.93 26.72 17.18
CA VAL A 111 2.72 27.75 16.52
C VAL A 111 2.77 27.39 15.04
N THR A 112 2.14 28.22 14.22
CA THR A 112 2.24 28.17 12.77
C THR A 112 3.20 29.24 12.29
N ASP A 113 3.59 29.14 11.02
CA ASP A 113 4.71 29.78 10.32
C ASP A 113 4.72 31.33 10.26
N ALA A 114 4.08 32.02 11.21
CA ALA A 114 4.11 33.48 11.32
C ALA A 114 5.31 34.02 12.11
N GLY A 115 6.16 33.16 12.67
CA GLY A 115 7.33 33.53 13.48
C GLY A 115 8.66 32.87 13.09
N CYS A 116 8.67 32.00 12.08
CA CYS A 116 9.90 31.36 11.63
C CYS A 116 10.66 32.30 10.69
N VAL A 117 11.86 32.73 11.09
CA VAL A 117 12.73 33.53 10.25
C VAL A 117 13.68 32.56 9.55
N PRO A 118 13.62 32.43 8.20
CA PRO A 118 14.46 31.48 7.46
C PRO A 118 15.92 31.97 7.46
N GLU A 119 16.67 31.63 8.50
CA GLU A 119 18.10 31.93 8.61
C GLU A 119 18.99 30.89 7.87
N GLY A 120 18.38 29.80 7.37
CA GLY A 120 19.07 28.66 6.75
C GLY A 120 19.46 28.82 5.27
N CYS A 121 18.97 29.84 4.56
CA CYS A 121 19.11 29.91 3.10
C CYS A 121 20.37 30.64 2.60
N SER A 122 21.22 31.11 3.50
CA SER A 122 22.43 31.85 3.13
C SER A 122 23.45 30.91 2.46
N GLY A 123 23.48 30.93 1.12
CA GLY A 123 24.40 30.14 0.30
C GLY A 123 23.78 28.92 -0.37
N MET A 124 22.48 28.66 -0.16
CA MET A 124 21.75 27.57 -0.81
C MET A 124 20.89 28.10 -1.98
N GLN A 125 20.83 27.36 -3.09
CA GLN A 125 19.97 27.64 -4.25
C GLN A 125 18.60 26.97 -4.14
N CYS A 126 18.50 25.95 -3.29
CA CYS A 126 17.31 25.13 -3.06
C CYS A 126 17.48 24.39 -1.71
N GLY A 127 16.46 23.68 -1.26
CA GLY A 127 16.50 22.87 -0.04
C GLY A 127 15.62 23.44 1.07
N ASP A 128 15.51 22.74 2.19
CA ASP A 128 14.62 23.14 3.28
C ASP A 128 15.09 24.43 3.95
N ASP A 129 14.16 25.35 4.22
CA ASP A 129 14.47 26.62 4.91
C ASP A 129 14.48 26.51 6.45
N GLY A 130 14.27 25.29 6.97
CA GLY A 130 14.17 25.01 8.41
C GLY A 130 12.82 25.37 9.03
N CYS A 131 11.88 25.89 8.24
CA CYS A 131 10.56 26.36 8.65
C CYS A 131 9.40 25.59 7.99
N GLY A 132 9.71 24.60 7.15
CA GLY A 132 8.71 23.85 6.39
C GLY A 132 8.42 24.46 5.00
N GLY A 133 9.16 25.50 4.62
CA GLY A 133 9.27 26.01 3.25
C GLY A 133 10.60 25.57 2.61
N SER A 134 10.93 26.19 1.48
CA SER A 134 12.19 25.91 0.77
C SER A 134 12.96 27.18 0.45
N CYS A 135 14.28 27.10 0.49
CA CYS A 135 15.22 28.18 0.16
C CYS A 135 15.22 28.57 -1.32
N GLY A 136 14.55 27.79 -2.18
CA GLY A 136 14.43 28.00 -3.62
C GLY A 136 13.95 26.74 -4.34
N VAL A 137 13.60 26.90 -5.61
CA VAL A 137 13.18 25.81 -6.51
C VAL A 137 14.17 25.76 -7.66
N CYS A 138 14.65 24.57 -8.00
CA CYS A 138 15.57 24.38 -9.11
C CYS A 138 14.86 24.51 -10.47
N ASP A 139 15.60 25.01 -11.46
CA ASP A 139 15.12 25.07 -12.85
C ASP A 139 14.79 23.67 -13.38
N GLU A 140 13.95 23.62 -14.42
CA GLU A 140 13.42 22.38 -15.00
C GLU A 140 14.55 21.39 -15.36
N GLY A 141 14.50 20.21 -14.76
CA GLY A 141 15.49 19.14 -14.96
C GLY A 141 16.70 19.18 -14.03
N LEU A 142 16.70 19.99 -12.96
CA LEU A 142 17.70 19.99 -11.89
C LEU A 142 17.08 19.50 -10.56
N ALA A 143 17.85 18.77 -9.76
CA ALA A 143 17.46 18.31 -8.42
C ALA A 143 18.28 19.00 -7.33
N CYS A 144 17.68 19.19 -6.16
CA CYS A 144 18.36 19.80 -5.04
C CYS A 144 19.20 18.76 -4.28
N LEU A 145 20.52 18.95 -4.24
CA LEU A 145 21.44 18.10 -3.47
C LEU A 145 22.36 18.99 -2.65
N ASP A 146 22.37 18.81 -1.33
CA ASP A 146 23.17 19.60 -0.38
C ASP A 146 23.05 21.13 -0.52
N GLY A 147 21.86 21.60 -0.90
CA GLY A 147 21.56 23.02 -1.05
C GLY A 147 21.96 23.62 -2.40
N GLU A 148 22.41 22.81 -3.36
CA GLU A 148 22.77 23.25 -4.71
C GLU A 148 21.89 22.57 -5.77
N CYS A 149 21.44 23.34 -6.77
CA CYS A 149 20.70 22.80 -7.89
C CYS A 149 21.65 22.11 -8.85
N THR A 150 21.66 20.79 -8.82
CA THR A 150 22.55 19.97 -9.65
C THR A 150 21.73 19.14 -10.63
N THR A 151 22.35 18.71 -11.73
CA THR A 151 21.67 17.78 -12.63
C THR A 151 21.34 16.50 -11.86
N PRO A 152 20.08 16.01 -11.90
CA PRO A 152 19.67 14.82 -11.18
C PRO A 152 20.62 13.69 -11.54
N CYS A 153 21.13 13.02 -10.51
CA CYS A 153 22.01 11.88 -10.70
C CYS A 153 21.26 10.85 -11.56
N VAL A 154 21.78 10.56 -12.75
CA VAL A 154 21.18 9.58 -13.64
C VAL A 154 21.66 8.20 -13.18
N PRO A 155 20.78 7.38 -12.56
CA PRO A 155 21.17 6.06 -12.08
C PRO A 155 21.63 5.22 -13.26
N SER A 156 22.85 4.69 -13.17
CA SER A 156 23.48 3.97 -14.27
C SER A 156 23.87 2.57 -13.85
N CYS A 157 23.06 1.61 -14.25
CA CYS A 157 23.30 0.21 -13.94
C CYS A 157 24.18 -0.50 -14.97
N GLY A 158 24.21 -0.02 -16.22
CA GLY A 158 24.98 -0.69 -17.28
C GLY A 158 24.59 -2.17 -17.39
N GLU A 159 25.56 -3.07 -17.25
CA GLU A 159 25.38 -4.54 -17.28
C GLU A 159 25.28 -5.16 -15.87
N ARG A 160 25.06 -4.36 -14.82
CA ARG A 160 25.07 -4.83 -13.43
C ARG A 160 23.69 -5.32 -13.02
N GLU A 161 23.63 -6.54 -12.50
CA GLU A 161 22.43 -7.21 -12.00
C GLU A 161 22.10 -6.83 -10.54
N CYS A 162 23.08 -6.30 -9.80
CA CYS A 162 22.94 -5.90 -8.41
C CYS A 162 23.93 -4.79 -8.02
N GLY A 163 23.75 -4.18 -6.84
CA GLY A 163 24.66 -3.18 -6.26
C GLY A 163 24.24 -1.73 -6.55
N GLY A 164 25.02 -0.75 -6.06
CA GLY A 164 24.61 0.66 -6.07
C GLY A 164 24.60 1.31 -7.45
N ASP A 165 23.59 2.13 -7.76
CA ASP A 165 23.40 2.77 -9.08
C ASP A 165 24.24 4.04 -9.33
N GLY A 166 25.10 4.41 -8.37
CA GLY A 166 25.91 5.63 -8.40
C GLY A 166 25.20 6.88 -7.84
N CYS A 167 23.92 6.76 -7.49
CA CYS A 167 23.05 7.84 -7.04
C CYS A 167 22.42 7.58 -5.67
N GLY A 168 22.84 6.52 -4.97
CA GLY A 168 22.32 6.11 -3.67
C GLY A 168 21.17 5.09 -3.74
N GLY A 169 20.72 4.72 -4.94
CA GLY A 169 19.81 3.61 -5.19
C GLY A 169 20.55 2.32 -5.59
N GLY A 170 19.82 1.29 -6.01
CA GLY A 170 20.36 -0.02 -6.38
C GLY A 170 19.89 -0.51 -7.75
N CYS A 171 20.73 -1.29 -8.42
CA CYS A 171 20.50 -1.85 -9.74
C CYS A 171 19.71 -3.18 -9.77
N GLY A 172 19.46 -3.76 -8.60
CA GLY A 172 18.76 -5.03 -8.43
C GLY A 172 19.13 -5.70 -7.10
N PHE A 173 18.49 -6.84 -6.81
CA PHE A 173 18.71 -7.64 -5.61
C PHE A 173 18.98 -9.09 -6.01
N CYS A 174 19.95 -9.72 -5.35
CA CYS A 174 20.27 -11.13 -5.60
C CYS A 174 19.32 -12.07 -4.87
N GLY A 175 19.21 -13.32 -5.34
CA GLY A 175 18.37 -14.34 -4.70
C GLY A 175 18.83 -14.68 -3.28
N ALA A 176 17.97 -15.37 -2.51
CA ALA A 176 18.19 -15.67 -1.10
C ALA A 176 19.50 -16.45 -0.78
N THR A 177 20.11 -17.08 -1.78
CA THR A 177 21.37 -17.85 -1.67
C THR A 177 22.55 -17.16 -2.38
N GLU A 178 22.40 -15.91 -2.79
CA GLU A 178 23.39 -15.17 -3.58
C GLU A 178 23.82 -13.88 -2.88
N THR A 179 25.00 -13.37 -3.22
CA THR A 179 25.57 -12.12 -2.73
C THR A 179 26.02 -11.30 -3.92
N CYS A 180 25.87 -9.97 -3.82
CA CYS A 180 26.31 -9.09 -4.88
C CYS A 180 27.83 -8.91 -4.86
N ALA A 181 28.53 -9.39 -5.88
CA ALA A 181 29.96 -9.22 -6.05
C ALA A 181 30.27 -8.59 -7.41
N ALA A 182 30.97 -7.45 -7.43
CA ALA A 182 31.33 -6.71 -8.64
C ALA A 182 30.14 -6.38 -9.59
N GLY A 183 28.92 -6.30 -9.06
CA GLY A 183 27.72 -6.01 -9.83
C GLY A 183 27.02 -7.22 -10.44
N GLN A 184 27.44 -8.45 -10.10
CA GLN A 184 26.78 -9.69 -10.48
C GLN A 184 26.35 -10.48 -9.25
N CYS A 185 25.25 -11.23 -9.38
CA CYS A 185 24.80 -12.13 -8.32
C CYS A 185 25.61 -13.42 -8.35
N VAL A 186 26.33 -13.70 -7.26
CA VAL A 186 27.14 -14.91 -7.11
C VAL A 186 26.69 -15.70 -5.88
N PRO A 187 26.81 -17.04 -5.85
CA PRO A 187 26.43 -17.83 -4.68
C PRO A 187 27.12 -17.34 -3.39
N ALA A 188 26.36 -17.26 -2.29
CA ALA A 188 26.87 -16.85 -0.99
C ALA A 188 27.93 -17.86 -0.51
N GLY A 189 29.21 -17.50 -0.69
CA GLY A 189 30.36 -18.38 -0.43
C GLY A 189 31.52 -18.21 -1.42
N GLY A 190 31.33 -17.50 -2.54
CA GLY A 190 32.41 -17.12 -3.46
C GLY A 190 33.09 -18.30 -4.18
N CYS A 191 32.55 -19.51 -4.05
CA CYS A 191 33.03 -20.69 -4.74
C CYS A 191 32.18 -20.93 -5.98
N ILE A 192 32.80 -20.94 -7.15
CA ILE A 192 32.15 -21.25 -8.43
C ILE A 192 32.31 -22.77 -8.63
N PRO A 193 31.23 -23.56 -8.61
CA PRO A 193 31.30 -24.99 -8.87
C PRO A 193 31.94 -25.26 -10.23
N ASP A 194 33.02 -26.03 -10.26
CA ASP A 194 33.72 -26.36 -11.50
C ASP A 194 33.80 -27.87 -11.70
N CYS A 195 33.07 -28.33 -12.71
CA CYS A 195 33.00 -29.72 -13.12
C CYS A 195 33.92 -30.07 -14.28
N HIS A 196 34.80 -29.16 -14.69
CA HIS A 196 35.80 -29.47 -15.68
C HIS A 196 36.95 -30.28 -15.07
N LEU A 197 37.48 -31.21 -15.85
CA LEU A 197 38.75 -31.86 -15.54
C LEU A 197 39.86 -30.81 -15.55
N ALA A 198 40.63 -30.75 -14.46
CA ALA A 198 41.70 -29.77 -14.32
C ALA A 198 42.68 -29.83 -15.50
N GLY A 199 42.72 -28.76 -16.31
CA GLY A 199 43.58 -28.67 -17.49
C GLY A 199 42.99 -29.21 -18.79
N THR A 200 41.69 -29.52 -18.85
CA THR A 200 40.99 -29.91 -20.08
C THR A 200 39.62 -29.23 -20.21
N GLU A 201 39.05 -29.25 -21.42
CA GLU A 201 37.67 -28.79 -21.69
C GLU A 201 36.64 -29.92 -21.46
N GLU A 202 37.04 -31.04 -20.86
CA GLU A 202 36.18 -32.20 -20.64
C GLU A 202 35.45 -32.08 -19.30
N LEU A 203 34.14 -32.30 -19.30
CA LEU A 203 33.33 -32.33 -18.07
C LEU A 203 33.39 -33.70 -17.37
N ARG A 204 33.54 -33.66 -16.04
CA ARG A 204 33.28 -34.78 -15.14
C ARG A 204 31.77 -35.01 -15.02
N VAL A 205 31.34 -36.26 -15.04
CA VAL A 205 29.92 -36.66 -14.89
C VAL A 205 29.56 -37.05 -13.45
N CYS A 206 30.56 -37.10 -12.57
CA CYS A 206 30.44 -37.39 -11.14
C CYS A 206 31.66 -36.85 -10.39
N GLY A 207 31.58 -36.80 -9.06
CA GLY A 207 32.67 -36.33 -8.18
C GLY A 207 32.41 -34.94 -7.61
N GLY A 208 33.31 -34.42 -6.78
CA GLY A 208 33.16 -33.11 -6.14
C GLY A 208 33.31 -31.95 -7.12
N ASP A 209 32.55 -30.88 -6.91
CA ASP A 209 32.58 -29.65 -7.73
C ASP A 209 33.58 -28.59 -7.24
N GLY A 210 34.40 -28.92 -6.24
CA GLY A 210 35.35 -28.01 -5.61
C GLY A 210 34.74 -27.07 -4.55
N CYS A 211 33.42 -27.09 -4.37
CA CYS A 211 32.67 -26.20 -3.48
C CYS A 211 31.84 -26.95 -2.43
N GLY A 212 32.06 -28.26 -2.30
CA GLY A 212 31.33 -29.13 -1.36
C GLY A 212 30.05 -29.75 -1.95
N GLY A 213 29.72 -29.47 -3.22
CA GLY A 213 28.70 -30.16 -4.00
C GLY A 213 29.29 -31.24 -4.92
N THR A 214 28.47 -31.79 -5.82
CA THR A 214 28.90 -32.82 -6.77
C THR A 214 28.53 -32.50 -8.21
N CYS A 215 29.35 -32.93 -9.16
CA CYS A 215 29.17 -32.76 -10.60
C CYS A 215 28.18 -33.73 -11.26
N GLY A 216 27.52 -34.55 -10.44
CA GLY A 216 26.61 -35.60 -10.86
C GLY A 216 26.71 -36.85 -10.00
N THR A 217 25.83 -37.82 -10.25
CA THR A 217 25.71 -39.08 -9.52
C THR A 217 25.78 -40.26 -10.47
N CYS A 218 26.54 -41.30 -10.12
CA CYS A 218 26.61 -42.52 -10.92
C CYS A 218 25.38 -43.40 -10.75
N GLY A 219 25.07 -44.22 -11.77
CA GLY A 219 24.00 -45.20 -11.71
C GLY A 219 24.28 -46.31 -10.69
N MET A 220 23.25 -47.10 -10.34
CA MET A 220 23.41 -48.23 -9.42
C MET A 220 24.50 -49.20 -9.93
N GLY A 221 25.48 -49.53 -9.07
CA GLY A 221 26.60 -50.42 -9.38
C GLY A 221 27.82 -49.74 -10.00
N GLN A 222 27.83 -48.41 -10.10
CA GLN A 222 28.94 -47.64 -10.65
C GLN A 222 29.59 -46.76 -9.57
N SER A 223 30.92 -46.68 -9.57
CA SER A 223 31.68 -45.75 -8.72
C SER A 223 32.26 -44.62 -9.56
N CYS A 224 32.41 -43.44 -8.95
CA CYS A 224 33.08 -42.34 -9.61
C CYS A 224 34.59 -42.55 -9.62
N SER A 225 35.21 -42.61 -10.80
CA SER A 225 36.66 -42.68 -10.94
C SER A 225 37.34 -41.37 -10.53
N GLU A 226 38.65 -41.41 -10.27
CA GLU A 226 39.47 -40.22 -9.99
C GLU A 226 39.45 -39.19 -11.14
N THR A 227 39.12 -39.63 -12.36
CA THR A 227 38.93 -38.77 -13.54
C THR A 227 37.49 -38.24 -13.69
N GLY A 228 36.61 -38.49 -12.72
CA GLY A 228 35.22 -38.01 -12.77
C GLY A 228 34.32 -38.75 -13.76
N SER A 229 34.63 -40.02 -14.06
CA SER A 229 33.83 -40.89 -14.93
C SER A 229 33.15 -42.00 -14.12
N CYS A 230 31.89 -42.29 -14.41
CA CYS A 230 31.21 -43.43 -13.80
C CYS A 230 31.73 -44.73 -14.41
N VAL A 231 32.39 -45.54 -13.59
CA VAL A 231 32.91 -46.85 -13.99
C VAL A 231 32.08 -47.94 -13.34
N GLU A 232 31.73 -48.98 -14.11
CA GLU A 232 31.06 -50.17 -13.56
C GLU A 232 32.02 -50.91 -12.63
N VAL A 233 31.57 -51.13 -11.40
CA VAL A 233 32.34 -51.91 -10.44
C VAL A 233 31.82 -53.33 -10.53
N GLU A 234 32.57 -54.20 -11.24
CA GLU A 234 32.21 -55.60 -11.48
C GLU A 234 32.00 -56.43 -10.19
N THR A 235 32.33 -55.89 -9.03
CA THR A 235 31.76 -56.24 -7.71
C THR A 235 32.29 -55.24 -6.71
N CYS A 236 31.44 -54.31 -6.25
CA CYS A 236 31.82 -53.48 -5.12
C CYS A 236 31.54 -54.27 -3.83
N GLU A 237 32.57 -54.92 -3.30
CA GLU A 237 32.49 -55.62 -2.03
C GLU A 237 32.67 -54.57 -0.90
N PRO A 238 31.60 -54.25 -0.14
CA PRO A 238 31.65 -53.19 0.86
C PRO A 238 32.68 -53.55 1.94
N VAL A 239 33.65 -52.66 2.14
CA VAL A 239 34.75 -52.91 3.07
C VAL A 239 34.32 -52.47 4.48
N CYS A 240 33.53 -53.32 5.14
CA CYS A 240 33.08 -53.08 6.51
C CYS A 240 33.58 -54.16 7.47
N GLY A 241 34.04 -53.77 8.66
CA GLY A 241 34.39 -54.72 9.73
C GLY A 241 35.83 -55.27 9.68
N THR A 242 36.74 -54.62 8.95
CA THR A 242 38.18 -54.75 9.24
C THR A 242 38.51 -53.95 10.51
N PHE A 243 39.66 -54.19 11.16
CA PHE A 243 40.05 -53.56 12.43
C PHE A 243 40.19 -52.01 12.34
N GLU A 244 40.01 -51.43 11.15
CA GLU A 244 40.26 -50.02 10.83
C GLU A 244 39.00 -49.28 10.31
N LEU A 245 37.88 -49.99 9.97
CA LEU A 245 36.66 -49.37 9.43
C LEU A 245 35.37 -49.89 10.13
N GLU A 246 35.01 -49.27 11.25
CA GLU A 246 33.83 -49.53 12.08
C GLU A 246 32.62 -48.64 11.73
N CYS A 247 32.85 -47.38 11.35
CA CYS A 247 31.81 -46.48 10.83
C CYS A 247 32.31 -45.69 9.59
N GLY A 248 31.41 -45.20 8.72
CA GLY A 248 31.77 -44.36 7.55
C GLY A 248 31.40 -44.95 6.19
N PRO A 249 31.79 -44.34 5.06
CA PRO A 249 31.45 -44.85 3.73
C PRO A 249 32.12 -46.21 3.45
N ASP A 250 31.39 -47.14 2.85
CA ASP A 250 31.84 -48.53 2.59
C ASP A 250 32.68 -48.71 1.30
N GLY A 251 33.01 -47.60 0.64
CA GLY A 251 33.70 -47.59 -0.66
C GLY A 251 32.79 -47.90 -1.86
N CYS A 252 31.51 -48.19 -1.63
CA CYS A 252 30.54 -48.66 -2.61
C CYS A 252 29.27 -47.81 -2.68
N GLY A 253 29.27 -46.65 -2.02
CA GLY A 253 28.11 -45.75 -1.94
C GLY A 253 27.13 -46.11 -0.82
N GLY A 254 27.43 -47.11 0.01
CA GLY A 254 26.76 -47.38 1.27
C GLY A 254 27.59 -46.91 2.47
N SER A 255 27.14 -47.24 3.68
CA SER A 255 27.81 -46.87 4.93
C SER A 255 28.05 -48.10 5.81
N CYS A 256 29.27 -48.25 6.33
CA CYS A 256 29.61 -49.15 7.41
C CYS A 256 29.07 -48.59 8.72
N GLY A 257 28.30 -49.40 9.46
CA GLY A 257 27.95 -49.18 10.87
C GLY A 257 27.34 -47.82 11.24
N SER A 258 27.16 -47.62 12.55
CA SER A 258 26.88 -46.30 13.14
C SER A 258 27.56 -46.30 14.50
N CYS A 259 28.32 -45.25 14.80
CA CYS A 259 29.05 -45.17 16.05
C CYS A 259 28.05 -45.01 17.22
N GLY A 260 28.33 -45.61 18.39
CA GLY A 260 27.46 -45.55 19.56
C GLY A 260 27.32 -44.13 20.14
N MET A 261 26.37 -43.92 21.07
CA MET A 261 26.16 -42.59 21.68
C MET A 261 27.47 -42.00 22.23
N GLY A 262 27.81 -40.76 21.82
CA GLY A 262 29.03 -40.06 22.24
C GLY A 262 30.29 -40.36 21.44
N PHE A 263 30.21 -41.08 20.32
CA PHE A 263 31.33 -41.35 19.41
C PHE A 263 31.05 -40.78 18.02
N SER A 264 32.07 -40.20 17.39
CA SER A 264 32.01 -39.68 16.02
C SER A 264 32.87 -40.51 15.08
N CYS A 265 32.42 -40.62 13.83
CA CYS A 265 33.12 -41.34 12.78
C CYS A 265 34.28 -40.51 12.26
N VAL A 266 35.50 -40.82 12.68
CA VAL A 266 36.71 -40.15 12.20
C VAL A 266 37.61 -41.19 11.55
N GLU A 267 37.91 -41.00 10.26
CA GLU A 267 38.78 -41.87 9.46
C GLU A 267 38.44 -43.37 9.56
N GLY A 268 37.16 -43.71 9.63
CA GLY A 268 36.71 -45.11 9.69
C GLY A 268 36.56 -45.68 11.10
N SER A 269 37.07 -45.01 12.14
CA SER A 269 36.96 -45.47 13.53
C SER A 269 35.94 -44.68 14.35
N CYS A 270 35.23 -45.38 15.24
CA CYS A 270 34.43 -44.74 16.28
C CYS A 270 35.39 -44.12 17.31
N THR A 271 35.72 -42.85 17.16
CA THR A 271 36.61 -42.17 18.12
C THR A 271 35.80 -41.38 19.14
N SER A 272 36.31 -41.33 20.36
CA SER A 272 35.80 -40.50 21.46
C SER A 272 36.81 -39.42 21.82
N GLU A 273 37.61 -38.95 20.85
CA GLU A 273 38.32 -37.68 21.00
C GLU A 273 37.23 -36.66 21.33
N GLU A 274 37.25 -36.20 22.58
CA GLU A 274 36.10 -35.70 23.32
C GLU A 274 35.31 -34.75 22.45
N CYS A 275 34.16 -35.21 21.93
CA CYS A 275 33.28 -34.33 21.21
C CYS A 275 32.79 -33.31 22.23
N GLN A 276 33.39 -32.12 22.19
CA GLN A 276 33.10 -31.08 23.16
C GLN A 276 31.76 -30.46 22.76
N PRO A 277 30.69 -30.66 23.55
CA PRO A 277 29.37 -30.19 23.18
C PRO A 277 29.40 -28.66 23.07
N ASP A 278 29.00 -28.17 21.89
CA ASP A 278 28.96 -26.73 21.61
C ASP A 278 27.57 -26.18 21.85
N CYS A 279 27.33 -25.82 23.11
CA CYS A 279 26.13 -25.13 23.54
C CYS A 279 26.34 -23.62 23.70
N ALA A 280 27.43 -23.06 23.17
CA ALA A 280 27.62 -21.61 23.20
C ALA A 280 26.46 -20.95 22.44
N ASP A 281 25.81 -20.02 23.13
CA ASP A 281 24.65 -19.25 22.63
C ASP A 281 23.39 -20.08 22.29
N ARG A 282 23.28 -21.32 22.79
CA ARG A 282 22.09 -22.18 22.63
C ARG A 282 21.46 -22.53 23.98
N GLU A 283 20.14 -22.36 24.07
CA GLU A 283 19.32 -22.67 25.24
C GLU A 283 18.64 -24.05 25.13
N CYS A 284 18.21 -24.45 23.93
CA CYS A 284 17.80 -25.81 23.61
C CYS A 284 18.41 -26.32 22.26
N GLY A 285 18.37 -27.63 21.98
CA GLY A 285 18.75 -28.19 20.66
C GLY A 285 19.94 -29.15 20.67
N ALA A 286 20.40 -29.61 19.51
CA ALA A 286 21.52 -30.55 19.42
C ALA A 286 22.86 -29.89 19.76
N ASP A 287 23.73 -30.60 20.49
CA ASP A 287 25.04 -30.10 20.95
C ASP A 287 26.20 -30.36 19.97
N GLY A 288 25.89 -30.86 18.76
CA GLY A 288 26.88 -31.23 17.74
C GLY A 288 27.57 -32.58 17.99
N CYS A 289 27.28 -33.24 19.13
CA CYS A 289 27.96 -34.44 19.62
C CYS A 289 27.00 -35.61 19.89
N GLY A 290 25.75 -35.50 19.44
CA GLY A 290 24.70 -36.49 19.64
C GLY A 290 24.00 -36.37 20.99
N GLY A 291 24.32 -35.36 21.80
CA GLY A 291 23.56 -34.94 22.97
C GLY A 291 22.69 -33.71 22.66
N VAL A 292 22.14 -33.11 23.71
CA VAL A 292 21.30 -31.91 23.62
C VAL A 292 21.80 -30.82 24.57
N CYS A 293 21.85 -29.60 24.08
CA CYS A 293 21.94 -28.39 24.88
C CYS A 293 20.56 -28.16 25.48
N GLY A 294 20.43 -28.19 26.82
CA GLY A 294 19.21 -27.80 27.54
C GLY A 294 17.89 -28.46 27.10
N THR A 295 16.79 -27.96 27.66
CA THR A 295 15.40 -28.29 27.28
C THR A 295 14.52 -27.09 27.54
N CYS A 296 13.68 -26.73 26.58
CA CYS A 296 12.79 -25.57 26.72
C CYS A 296 11.65 -25.87 27.73
N GLU A 297 11.38 -24.96 28.67
CA GLU A 297 10.32 -25.13 29.69
C GLU A 297 8.93 -24.67 29.19
N GLY A 298 7.86 -25.33 29.65
CA GLY A 298 6.48 -24.96 29.33
C GLY A 298 6.06 -25.34 27.91
N GLU A 299 5.48 -24.38 27.18
CA GLU A 299 5.00 -24.57 25.80
C GLU A 299 6.05 -24.19 24.74
N ALA A 300 7.25 -23.75 25.18
CA ALA A 300 8.32 -23.33 24.28
C ALA A 300 8.92 -24.51 23.51
N SER A 301 9.24 -24.26 22.24
CA SER A 301 9.90 -25.18 21.32
C SER A 301 11.28 -24.65 20.96
N CYS A 302 12.22 -25.54 20.64
CA CYS A 302 13.54 -25.14 20.18
C CYS A 302 13.45 -24.64 18.75
N ASP A 303 13.82 -23.38 18.50
CA ASP A 303 13.93 -22.86 17.14
C ASP A 303 15.23 -23.30 16.44
N SER A 304 15.39 -22.90 15.18
CA SER A 304 16.58 -23.24 14.37
C SER A 304 17.88 -22.60 14.86
N PHE A 305 17.81 -21.59 15.72
CA PHE A 305 18.97 -20.91 16.30
C PHE A 305 19.33 -21.48 17.68
N GLY A 306 18.57 -22.47 18.17
CA GLY A 306 18.80 -23.09 19.46
C GLY A 306 18.23 -22.28 20.63
N GLN A 307 17.26 -21.39 20.42
CA GLN A 307 16.59 -20.63 21.48
C GLN A 307 15.23 -21.23 21.83
N CYS A 308 14.84 -21.11 23.11
CA CYS A 308 13.51 -21.50 23.55
C CYS A 308 12.51 -20.42 23.12
N ALA A 309 11.75 -20.69 22.06
CA ALA A 309 10.69 -19.79 21.61
C ALA A 309 9.32 -20.43 21.84
N VAL A 310 8.40 -19.69 22.46
CA VAL A 310 7.00 -20.11 22.49
C VAL A 310 6.49 -20.11 21.05
N PRO A 311 5.83 -21.19 20.57
CA PRO A 311 5.29 -21.22 19.23
C PRO A 311 4.39 -20.00 19.06
N CYS A 312 4.67 -19.23 18.00
CA CYS A 312 3.94 -18.02 17.71
C CYS A 312 2.47 -18.40 17.47
N SER A 313 1.57 -17.91 18.33
CA SER A 313 0.13 -18.15 18.17
C SER A 313 -0.41 -17.08 17.23
N GLY A 314 -0.60 -17.47 15.96
CA GLY A 314 -1.16 -16.60 14.93
C GLY A 314 -2.48 -15.98 15.37
N SER A 315 -2.63 -14.67 15.20
CA SER A 315 -3.85 -13.95 15.57
C SER A 315 -4.58 -13.43 14.35
N CYS A 316 -5.74 -14.03 14.08
CA CYS A 316 -6.66 -13.61 13.01
C CYS A 316 -7.86 -12.82 13.51
N SER A 317 -7.82 -12.36 14.76
CA SER A 317 -8.93 -11.57 15.33
C SER A 317 -9.12 -10.28 14.53
N GLY A 318 -10.24 -10.17 13.81
CA GLY A 318 -10.58 -9.02 12.98
C GLY A 318 -9.99 -9.05 11.56
N LYS A 319 -9.40 -10.17 11.12
CA LYS A 319 -8.91 -10.35 9.75
C LYS A 319 -9.69 -11.46 9.03
N GLU A 320 -10.03 -11.21 7.78
CA GLU A 320 -10.60 -12.19 6.83
C GLU A 320 -9.51 -12.89 6.00
N CYS A 321 -8.37 -12.22 5.83
CA CYS A 321 -7.24 -12.70 5.04
C CYS A 321 -5.91 -12.08 5.54
N GLY A 322 -4.78 -12.54 4.99
CA GLY A 322 -3.45 -11.95 5.21
C GLY A 322 -2.71 -12.52 6.42
N ASP A 323 -1.51 -12.03 6.73
CA ASP A 323 -0.64 -12.69 7.70
C ASP A 323 -1.21 -12.71 9.12
N ASP A 324 -1.01 -13.84 9.81
CA ASP A 324 -1.39 -14.06 11.21
C ASP A 324 -0.35 -13.53 12.22
N GLY A 325 0.74 -12.93 11.73
CA GLY A 325 1.86 -12.42 12.53
C GLY A 325 2.90 -13.48 12.94
N CYS A 326 2.71 -14.72 12.50
CA CYS A 326 3.48 -15.89 12.89
C CYS A 326 3.94 -16.74 11.70
N GLY A 327 3.87 -16.19 10.48
CA GLY A 327 4.22 -16.87 9.24
C GLY A 327 3.11 -17.74 8.65
N GLY A 328 1.91 -17.74 9.25
CA GLY A 328 0.68 -18.28 8.67
C GLY A 328 -0.23 -17.19 8.10
N SER A 329 -1.35 -17.58 7.49
CA SER A 329 -2.35 -16.68 6.91
C SER A 329 -3.73 -16.84 7.55
N CYS A 330 -4.50 -15.76 7.59
CA CYS A 330 -5.81 -15.63 8.23
C CYS A 330 -7.00 -15.92 7.32
N GLY A 331 -6.79 -16.66 6.23
CA GLY A 331 -7.78 -16.93 5.18
C GLY A 331 -7.28 -16.50 3.81
N ASP A 332 -8.00 -16.93 2.78
CA ASP A 332 -7.76 -16.60 1.37
C ASP A 332 -8.98 -15.87 0.80
N CYS A 333 -8.73 -14.94 -0.10
CA CYS A 333 -9.81 -14.21 -0.77
C CYS A 333 -10.32 -14.97 -2.00
N ASP A 334 -11.63 -14.87 -2.25
CA ASP A 334 -12.27 -15.43 -3.45
C ASP A 334 -11.69 -14.84 -4.75
N GLU A 335 -11.87 -15.54 -5.88
CA GLU A 335 -11.38 -15.10 -7.19
C GLU A 335 -11.77 -13.64 -7.52
N GLY A 336 -10.77 -12.81 -7.80
CA GLY A 336 -10.93 -11.39 -8.13
C GLY A 336 -10.84 -10.43 -6.94
N LEU A 337 -10.66 -10.95 -5.73
CA LEU A 337 -10.42 -10.16 -4.52
C LEU A 337 -8.95 -10.30 -4.08
N SER A 338 -8.39 -9.21 -3.57
CA SER A 338 -7.06 -9.15 -2.99
C SER A 338 -7.16 -8.84 -1.51
N CYS A 339 -6.21 -9.37 -0.74
CA CYS A 339 -6.16 -9.10 0.69
C CYS A 339 -5.52 -7.74 0.97
N ILE A 340 -6.30 -6.79 1.48
CA ILE A 340 -5.82 -5.44 1.79
C ILE A 340 -6.26 -5.06 3.21
N GLY A 341 -5.31 -4.66 4.06
CA GLY A 341 -5.61 -4.32 5.45
C GLY A 341 -6.22 -5.46 6.28
N GLY A 342 -6.08 -6.72 5.83
CA GLY A 342 -6.68 -7.88 6.46
C GLY A 342 -8.15 -8.15 6.07
N VAL A 343 -8.67 -7.45 5.06
CA VAL A 343 -10.02 -7.64 4.52
C VAL A 343 -9.94 -8.01 3.04
N CYS A 344 -10.81 -8.90 2.57
CA CYS A 344 -10.90 -9.21 1.15
C CYS A 344 -11.64 -8.07 0.44
N SER A 345 -10.89 -7.34 -0.37
CA SER A 345 -11.39 -6.19 -1.13
C SER A 345 -11.04 -6.41 -2.60
N PRO A 346 -11.77 -5.83 -3.56
CA PRO A 346 -11.31 -5.77 -4.96
C PRO A 346 -10.05 -4.90 -5.06
N GLY A 347 -8.91 -5.44 -4.63
CA GLY A 347 -7.59 -4.83 -4.77
C GLY A 347 -6.98 -5.09 -6.14
N GLY A 348 -6.11 -4.18 -6.55
CA GLY A 348 -5.58 -4.12 -7.92
C GLY A 348 -6.25 -3.04 -8.77
N ALA A 349 -6.76 -1.97 -8.15
CA ALA A 349 -7.20 -0.80 -8.88
C ALA A 349 -5.99 -0.15 -9.57
N THR A 350 -5.89 -0.33 -10.89
CA THR A 350 -4.86 0.24 -11.75
C THR A 350 -5.26 1.59 -12.36
N THR A 351 -6.48 2.07 -12.06
CA THR A 351 -7.01 3.33 -12.57
C THR A 351 -7.81 4.06 -11.50
N CYS A 352 -7.86 5.39 -11.57
CA CYS A 352 -8.64 6.18 -10.64
C CYS A 352 -10.13 5.82 -10.63
N SER A 353 -10.69 5.44 -11.79
CA SER A 353 -12.06 4.96 -11.92
C SER A 353 -12.33 3.67 -11.15
N GLN A 354 -11.35 2.78 -11.04
CA GLN A 354 -11.45 1.57 -10.23
C GLN A 354 -11.36 1.89 -8.74
N VAL A 355 -10.52 2.86 -8.34
CA VAL A 355 -10.48 3.36 -6.96
C VAL A 355 -11.83 3.98 -6.57
N LEU A 356 -12.40 4.84 -7.44
CA LEU A 356 -13.75 5.39 -7.24
C LEU A 356 -14.81 4.31 -7.08
N GLY A 357 -14.75 3.25 -7.89
CA GLY A 357 -15.66 2.11 -7.81
C GLY A 357 -15.54 1.37 -6.47
N CYS A 358 -14.30 1.07 -6.06
CA CYS A 358 -14.00 0.46 -4.77
C CYS A 358 -14.57 1.29 -3.62
N VAL A 359 -14.31 2.61 -3.62
CA VAL A 359 -14.80 3.52 -2.58
C VAL A 359 -16.33 3.64 -2.59
N ALA A 360 -16.97 3.57 -3.75
CA ALA A 360 -18.44 3.63 -3.85
C ALA A 360 -19.13 2.38 -3.28
N GLU A 361 -18.48 1.22 -3.35
CA GLU A 361 -18.98 -0.04 -2.78
C GLU A 361 -18.65 -0.18 -1.28
N CYS A 362 -17.80 0.70 -0.74
CA CYS A 362 -17.45 0.73 0.67
C CYS A 362 -18.61 1.20 1.56
N GLY A 363 -19.16 0.29 2.37
CA GLY A 363 -20.17 0.59 3.38
C GLY A 363 -19.64 0.94 4.78
N ALA A 364 -18.31 1.00 4.98
CA ALA A 364 -17.69 1.24 6.29
C ALA A 364 -16.41 2.10 6.22
N SER A 365 -16.16 2.88 7.29
CA SER A 365 -15.10 3.89 7.39
C SER A 365 -13.64 3.40 7.26
N GLY A 366 -13.37 2.08 7.38
CA GLY A 366 -12.04 1.50 7.18
C GLY A 366 -11.78 0.95 5.76
N CYS A 367 -12.80 0.90 4.91
CA CYS A 367 -12.71 0.32 3.57
C CYS A 367 -12.05 1.27 2.56
N VAL A 368 -12.22 2.57 2.74
CA VAL A 368 -11.66 3.58 1.82
C VAL A 368 -10.13 3.63 1.90
N SER A 369 -9.54 3.48 3.09
CA SER A 369 -8.08 3.36 3.23
C SER A 369 -7.56 2.09 2.55
N ALA A 370 -8.29 0.97 2.65
CA ALA A 370 -7.94 -0.25 1.95
C ALA A 370 -8.01 -0.08 0.41
N CYS A 371 -9.02 0.62 -0.12
CA CYS A 371 -9.09 0.93 -1.56
C CYS A 371 -7.88 1.74 -2.05
N LEU A 372 -7.38 2.67 -1.23
CA LEU A 372 -6.22 3.49 -1.58
C LEU A 372 -4.89 2.73 -1.42
N GLU A 373 -4.75 1.94 -0.36
CA GLU A 373 -3.56 1.10 -0.12
C GLU A 373 -3.41 0.00 -1.18
N GLY A 374 -4.52 -0.46 -1.74
CA GLY A 374 -4.56 -1.46 -2.81
C GLY A 374 -4.50 -0.93 -4.24
N ALA A 375 -4.44 0.39 -4.41
CA ALA A 375 -4.35 1.03 -5.72
C ALA A 375 -2.90 1.24 -6.13
N ASP A 376 -2.63 1.33 -7.44
CA ASP A 376 -1.33 1.82 -7.88
C ASP A 376 -1.14 3.31 -7.49
N ALA A 377 0.10 3.74 -7.38
CA ALA A 377 0.44 5.09 -6.92
C ALA A 377 -0.18 6.19 -7.81
N GLY A 378 -0.30 5.96 -9.12
CA GLY A 378 -0.92 6.90 -10.06
C GLY A 378 -2.44 6.99 -9.85
N ALA A 379 -3.13 5.85 -9.79
CA ALA A 379 -4.57 5.80 -9.53
C ALA A 379 -4.94 6.41 -8.17
N ALA A 380 -4.13 6.15 -7.13
CA ALA A 380 -4.31 6.76 -5.82
C ALA A 380 -4.13 8.29 -5.87
N GLN A 381 -3.11 8.79 -6.59
CA GLN A 381 -2.86 10.22 -6.73
C GLN A 381 -3.99 10.94 -7.47
N GLU A 382 -4.48 10.38 -8.57
CA GLU A 382 -5.60 10.95 -9.32
C GLU A 382 -6.88 11.00 -8.47
N PHE A 383 -7.14 9.96 -7.67
CA PHE A 383 -8.28 9.94 -6.76
C PHE A 383 -8.16 11.01 -5.68
N LEU A 384 -6.96 11.15 -5.10
CA LEU A 384 -6.68 12.17 -4.09
C LEU A 384 -6.85 13.58 -4.67
N ALA A 385 -6.43 13.82 -5.90
CA ALA A 385 -6.66 15.11 -6.57
C ALA A 385 -8.16 15.44 -6.70
N LEU A 386 -8.99 14.44 -7.01
CA LEU A 386 -10.44 14.63 -7.04
C LEU A 386 -11.00 14.90 -5.63
N ASN A 387 -10.56 14.15 -4.63
CA ASN A 387 -10.96 14.35 -3.24
C ASN A 387 -10.60 15.77 -2.76
N ASP A 388 -9.38 16.23 -3.04
CA ASP A 388 -8.90 17.54 -2.63
C ASP A 388 -9.72 18.65 -3.28
N CYS A 389 -10.05 18.53 -4.58
CA CYS A 389 -10.94 19.49 -5.24
C CYS A 389 -12.29 19.62 -4.55
N VAL A 390 -12.91 18.48 -4.19
CA VAL A 390 -14.23 18.46 -3.53
C VAL A 390 -14.16 19.12 -2.15
N VAL A 391 -13.10 18.83 -1.39
CA VAL A 391 -12.92 19.37 -0.03
C VAL A 391 -12.60 20.86 -0.07
N GLU A 392 -11.66 21.30 -0.90
CA GLU A 392 -11.26 22.71 -1.03
C GLU A 392 -12.40 23.57 -1.57
N SER A 393 -13.18 23.05 -2.52
CA SER A 393 -14.35 23.73 -3.07
C SER A 393 -15.57 23.68 -2.14
N GLY A 394 -15.50 22.96 -1.02
CA GLY A 394 -16.60 22.80 -0.06
C GLY A 394 -17.84 22.15 -0.67
N CYS A 395 -17.66 21.23 -1.62
CA CYS A 395 -18.76 20.70 -2.39
C CYS A 395 -19.65 19.74 -1.60
N GLN A 396 -20.93 20.11 -1.47
CA GLN A 396 -21.93 19.33 -0.73
C GLN A 396 -22.91 18.56 -1.62
N ASN A 397 -22.86 18.76 -2.94
CA ASN A 397 -23.74 18.08 -3.90
C ASN A 397 -23.07 17.94 -5.27
N SER A 398 -23.65 17.08 -6.13
CA SER A 398 -23.14 16.82 -7.49
C SER A 398 -23.14 18.06 -8.39
N LEU A 399 -24.00 19.05 -8.15
CA LEU A 399 -24.00 20.30 -8.90
C LEU A 399 -22.76 21.15 -8.61
N CYS A 400 -22.33 21.21 -7.34
CA CYS A 400 -21.07 21.87 -6.97
C CYS A 400 -19.89 21.17 -7.64
N VAL A 401 -19.87 19.84 -7.64
CA VAL A 401 -18.81 19.05 -8.29
C VAL A 401 -18.80 19.32 -9.81
N ALA A 402 -19.97 19.42 -10.44
CA ALA A 402 -20.09 19.78 -11.86
C ALA A 402 -19.54 21.17 -12.19
N GLN A 403 -19.59 22.10 -11.24
CA GLN A 403 -19.14 23.48 -11.44
C GLN A 403 -17.66 23.68 -11.15
N ASN A 404 -17.13 23.00 -10.13
CA ASN A 404 -15.80 23.28 -9.60
C ASN A 404 -14.79 22.16 -9.87
N CYS A 405 -15.25 20.91 -10.01
CA CYS A 405 -14.38 19.73 -10.03
C CYS A 405 -14.57 18.82 -11.26
N ALA A 406 -15.38 19.22 -12.25
CA ALA A 406 -15.68 18.37 -13.40
C ALA A 406 -14.45 17.98 -14.22
N ALA A 407 -13.44 18.85 -14.31
CA ALA A 407 -12.19 18.57 -15.05
C ALA A 407 -11.37 17.48 -14.35
N VAL A 408 -11.20 17.59 -13.02
CA VAL A 408 -10.47 16.61 -12.21
C VAL A 408 -11.24 15.28 -12.17
N GLN A 409 -12.57 15.34 -12.10
CA GLN A 409 -13.39 14.15 -12.17
C GLN A 409 -13.31 13.46 -13.54
N ALA A 410 -13.28 14.22 -14.64
CA ALA A 410 -13.08 13.66 -15.97
C ALA A 410 -11.71 12.99 -16.10
N ALA A 411 -10.66 13.56 -15.48
CA ALA A 411 -9.33 12.95 -15.41
C ALA A 411 -9.27 11.64 -14.64
N CYS A 412 -10.00 11.55 -13.54
CA CYS A 412 -10.13 10.28 -12.84
C CYS A 412 -10.87 9.20 -13.65
N GLN A 413 -11.68 9.59 -14.64
CA GLN A 413 -12.55 8.66 -15.39
C GLN A 413 -12.00 8.23 -16.75
N TYR A 414 -11.14 9.04 -17.38
CA TYR A 414 -10.75 8.86 -18.78
C TYR A 414 -9.28 9.23 -19.01
N ASP A 415 -8.62 8.52 -19.92
CA ASP A 415 -7.17 8.67 -20.19
C ASP A 415 -6.78 9.90 -21.04
N HIS A 416 -7.70 10.84 -21.32
CA HIS A 416 -7.43 12.11 -22.06
C HIS A 416 -6.66 12.03 -23.39
N THR A 417 -6.59 10.87 -24.05
CA THR A 417 -5.72 10.66 -25.24
C THR A 417 -6.34 11.07 -26.58
N GLY A 418 -7.62 11.47 -26.57
CA GLY A 418 -8.42 11.70 -27.75
C GLY A 418 -8.36 13.11 -28.34
N ALA A 419 -8.81 13.23 -29.60
CA ALA A 419 -8.92 14.50 -30.33
C ALA A 419 -10.35 14.86 -30.74
N ALA A 420 -11.32 13.98 -30.52
CA ALA A 420 -12.70 14.21 -30.90
C ALA A 420 -13.33 15.33 -30.06
N THR A 421 -14.10 16.18 -30.72
CA THR A 421 -14.92 17.21 -30.09
C THR A 421 -16.08 16.57 -29.32
N CYS A 422 -16.68 17.32 -28.40
CA CYS A 422 -17.83 16.81 -27.63
C CYS A 422 -19.02 16.43 -28.52
N SER A 423 -19.24 17.13 -29.63
CA SER A 423 -20.27 16.76 -30.62
C SER A 423 -19.96 15.42 -31.32
N GLU A 424 -18.69 15.14 -31.61
CA GLU A 424 -18.28 13.86 -32.20
C GLU A 424 -18.39 12.72 -31.16
N ALA A 425 -18.07 13.00 -29.90
CA ALA A 425 -18.26 12.06 -28.79
C ALA A 425 -19.75 11.71 -28.58
N LEU A 426 -20.64 12.70 -28.57
CA LEU A 426 -22.09 12.48 -28.49
C LEU A 426 -22.64 11.75 -29.71
N SER A 427 -22.13 12.05 -30.92
CA SER A 427 -22.49 11.31 -32.12
C SER A 427 -22.05 9.85 -32.01
N CYS A 428 -20.86 9.57 -31.47
CA CYS A 428 -20.38 8.22 -31.19
C CYS A 428 -21.29 7.51 -30.18
N LEU A 429 -21.63 8.17 -29.06
CA LEU A 429 -22.53 7.63 -28.03
C LEU A 429 -23.92 7.28 -28.58
N SER A 430 -24.45 8.06 -29.53
CA SER A 430 -25.74 7.76 -30.17
C SER A 430 -25.76 6.45 -30.97
N THR A 431 -24.58 5.94 -31.34
CA THR A 431 -24.42 4.64 -32.02
C THR A 431 -24.26 3.48 -31.04
N CYS A 432 -23.98 3.78 -29.77
CA CYS A 432 -23.91 2.77 -28.72
C CYS A 432 -25.33 2.25 -28.43
N GLY A 433 -25.49 0.93 -28.47
CA GLY A 433 -26.73 0.31 -28.00
C GLY A 433 -26.98 0.62 -26.52
N SER A 434 -28.25 0.76 -26.13
CA SER A 434 -28.65 0.87 -24.73
C SER A 434 -28.01 -0.23 -23.89
N GLY A 435 -27.28 0.14 -22.83
CA GLY A 435 -26.60 -0.82 -21.96
C GLY A 435 -25.10 -0.98 -22.21
N ASN A 436 -24.58 -0.48 -23.34
CA ASN A 436 -23.20 -0.75 -23.74
C ASN A 436 -22.20 0.24 -23.14
N THR A 437 -21.80 -0.07 -21.92
CA THR A 437 -20.83 0.65 -21.10
C THR A 437 -19.47 0.83 -21.76
N ALA A 438 -18.93 -0.25 -22.31
CA ALA A 438 -17.64 -0.27 -22.98
C ALA A 438 -17.63 0.64 -24.22
N CYS A 439 -18.73 0.67 -24.98
CA CYS A 439 -18.88 1.57 -26.12
C CYS A 439 -18.84 3.05 -25.68
N GLY A 440 -19.53 3.38 -24.58
CA GLY A 440 -19.53 4.74 -24.05
C GLY A 440 -18.15 5.21 -23.64
N ILE A 441 -17.40 4.36 -22.90
CA ILE A 441 -16.03 4.64 -22.49
C ILE A 441 -15.12 4.87 -23.72
N GLN A 442 -15.19 3.98 -24.73
CA GLN A 442 -14.39 4.13 -25.95
C GLN A 442 -14.70 5.41 -26.75
N CYS A 443 -15.95 5.88 -26.72
CA CYS A 443 -16.31 7.15 -27.34
C CYS A 443 -15.67 8.33 -26.58
N MET A 444 -15.63 8.27 -25.25
CA MET A 444 -15.04 9.32 -24.42
C MET A 444 -13.52 9.33 -24.48
N GLU A 445 -12.86 8.17 -24.48
CA GLU A 445 -11.40 8.05 -24.63
C GLU A 445 -10.90 8.67 -25.95
N LYS A 446 -11.70 8.62 -27.01
CA LYS A 446 -11.40 9.26 -28.31
C LYS A 446 -11.60 10.77 -28.31
N SER A 447 -12.18 11.34 -27.26
CA SER A 447 -12.48 12.77 -27.17
C SER A 447 -11.42 13.56 -26.42
N THR A 448 -11.38 14.87 -26.67
CA THR A 448 -10.47 15.80 -25.97
C THR A 448 -10.80 15.91 -24.48
N ALA A 449 -9.80 16.26 -23.66
CA ALA A 449 -10.00 16.53 -22.23
C ALA A 449 -11.14 17.51 -21.95
N LYS A 450 -11.27 18.57 -22.78
CA LYS A 450 -12.35 19.55 -22.63
C LYS A 450 -13.73 18.96 -22.93
N ALA A 451 -13.82 18.07 -23.91
CA ALA A 451 -15.07 17.36 -24.22
C ALA A 451 -15.46 16.40 -23.09
N GLN A 452 -14.49 15.71 -22.51
CA GLN A 452 -14.70 14.83 -21.35
C GLN A 452 -15.18 15.62 -20.13
N GLU A 453 -14.54 16.76 -19.80
CA GLU A 453 -14.99 17.67 -18.73
C GLU A 453 -16.45 18.11 -18.93
N GLN A 454 -16.79 18.61 -20.11
CA GLN A 454 -18.14 19.09 -20.43
C GLN A 454 -19.20 17.99 -20.29
N TYR A 455 -18.84 16.79 -20.75
CA TYR A 455 -19.69 15.61 -20.63
C TYR A 455 -19.90 15.19 -19.17
N THR A 456 -18.82 15.13 -18.39
CA THR A 456 -18.87 14.82 -16.95
C THR A 456 -19.70 15.84 -16.19
N ALA A 457 -19.51 17.14 -16.46
CA ALA A 457 -20.28 18.22 -15.85
C ALA A 457 -21.78 18.12 -16.17
N LEU A 458 -22.12 17.82 -17.42
CA LEU A 458 -23.50 17.61 -17.84
C LEU A 458 -24.12 16.39 -17.13
N GLY A 459 -23.39 15.28 -17.04
CA GLY A 459 -23.84 14.07 -16.34
C GLY A 459 -24.16 14.31 -14.86
N LEU A 460 -23.28 15.03 -14.16
CA LEU A 460 -23.46 15.42 -12.75
C LEU A 460 -24.65 16.37 -12.55
N CYS A 461 -24.85 17.31 -13.47
CA CYS A 461 -26.02 18.17 -13.44
C CYS A 461 -27.32 17.35 -13.63
N LEU A 462 -27.34 16.43 -14.59
CA LEU A 462 -28.50 15.58 -14.83
C LEU A 462 -28.77 14.61 -13.69
N SER A 463 -27.74 14.09 -13.03
CA SER A 463 -27.95 13.27 -11.84
C SER A 463 -28.63 14.05 -10.73
N HIS A 464 -28.21 15.30 -10.53
CA HIS A 464 -28.80 16.19 -9.54
C HIS A 464 -30.28 16.51 -9.85
N PHE A 465 -30.58 16.89 -11.09
CA PHE A 465 -31.90 17.40 -11.47
C PHE A 465 -32.88 16.33 -11.99
N CYS A 466 -32.38 15.27 -12.63
CA CYS A 466 -33.22 14.20 -13.16
C CYS A 466 -33.24 12.95 -12.28
N GLY A 467 -32.22 12.71 -11.43
CA GLY A 467 -32.17 11.54 -10.54
C GLY A 467 -33.31 11.44 -9.52
N GLN A 468 -34.03 12.54 -9.29
CA GLN A 468 -35.21 12.61 -8.41
C GLN A 468 -36.56 12.62 -9.18
N ALA A 469 -36.54 12.57 -10.52
CA ALA A 469 -37.74 12.72 -11.35
C ALA A 469 -38.41 11.37 -11.64
N ALA A 470 -39.75 11.33 -11.67
CA ALA A 470 -40.54 10.13 -11.98
C ALA A 470 -40.37 9.62 -13.43
N ASN A 471 -39.74 10.42 -14.31
CA ASN A 471 -39.45 10.08 -15.70
C ASN A 471 -38.08 10.63 -16.10
N THR A 472 -37.03 9.92 -15.67
CA THR A 472 -35.62 10.22 -15.95
C THR A 472 -35.32 10.31 -17.45
N THR A 473 -36.02 9.53 -18.28
CA THR A 473 -35.83 9.49 -19.73
C THR A 473 -36.20 10.81 -20.40
N THR A 474 -37.35 11.40 -20.06
CA THR A 474 -37.78 12.67 -20.66
C THR A 474 -36.94 13.85 -20.15
N CYS A 475 -36.53 13.83 -18.88
CA CYS A 475 -35.66 14.85 -18.28
C CYS A 475 -34.26 14.85 -18.92
N GLY A 476 -33.69 13.66 -19.13
CA GLY A 476 -32.39 13.50 -19.80
C GLY A 476 -32.44 13.83 -21.30
N GLN A 477 -33.49 13.40 -22.02
CA GLN A 477 -33.64 13.70 -23.45
C GLN A 477 -33.74 15.22 -23.71
N ALA A 478 -34.57 15.93 -22.94
CA ALA A 478 -34.67 17.39 -23.04
C ALA A 478 -33.32 18.12 -22.86
N ALA A 479 -32.41 17.53 -22.08
CA ALA A 479 -31.07 18.06 -21.87
C ALA A 479 -30.08 17.71 -22.98
N VAL A 480 -30.20 16.56 -23.66
CA VAL A 480 -29.16 16.02 -24.57
C VAL A 480 -29.52 16.15 -26.07
N ASP A 481 -30.77 16.49 -26.42
CA ASP A 481 -31.27 16.49 -27.81
C ASP A 481 -30.66 17.55 -28.77
N ASP A 482 -29.62 18.30 -28.39
CA ASP A 482 -28.97 19.31 -29.26
C ASP A 482 -27.43 19.30 -29.16
N ALA A 483 -26.76 19.21 -30.31
CA ALA A 483 -25.30 19.20 -30.46
C ALA A 483 -24.62 20.51 -30.01
N ALA A 484 -25.37 21.62 -29.86
CA ALA A 484 -24.84 22.90 -29.39
C ALA A 484 -24.53 22.93 -27.87
N LYS A 485 -25.00 21.95 -27.08
CA LYS A 485 -25.04 22.03 -25.61
C LYS A 485 -23.75 21.66 -24.88
N CYS A 486 -22.77 21.07 -25.56
CA CYS A 486 -21.42 20.95 -24.97
C CYS A 486 -20.69 22.29 -24.90
N ALA A 487 -21.08 23.30 -25.69
CA ALA A 487 -20.42 24.61 -25.63
C ALA A 487 -20.78 25.38 -24.34
N ASP A 488 -21.95 25.11 -23.75
CA ASP A 488 -22.41 25.73 -22.51
C ASP A 488 -23.28 24.76 -21.70
N TYR A 489 -22.63 23.81 -21.00
CA TYR A 489 -23.34 22.86 -20.14
C TYR A 489 -24.12 23.58 -19.03
N SER A 490 -23.71 24.80 -18.66
CA SER A 490 -24.35 25.59 -17.62
C SER A 490 -25.74 26.08 -18.06
N ASP A 491 -25.88 26.48 -19.33
CA ASP A 491 -27.17 26.81 -19.94
C ASP A 491 -28.09 25.58 -20.06
N ALA A 492 -27.54 24.43 -20.45
CA ALA A 492 -28.28 23.18 -20.48
C ALA A 492 -28.78 22.81 -19.07
N CYS A 493 -27.92 22.99 -18.05
CA CYS A 493 -28.24 22.75 -16.66
C CYS A 493 -29.32 23.70 -16.13
N ALA A 494 -29.22 25.00 -16.44
CA ALA A 494 -30.20 26.02 -16.06
C ALA A 494 -31.58 25.79 -16.73
N ALA A 495 -31.60 25.34 -17.98
CA ALA A 495 -32.83 24.97 -18.68
C ALA A 495 -33.55 23.80 -18.00
N THR A 496 -32.81 22.81 -17.49
CA THR A 496 -33.38 21.66 -16.76
C THR A 496 -33.94 22.06 -15.39
N GLN A 497 -33.33 23.03 -14.70
CA GLN A 497 -33.87 23.58 -13.44
C GLN A 497 -35.28 24.16 -13.61
N GLY A 498 -35.54 24.86 -14.71
CA GLY A 498 -36.83 25.51 -14.99
C GLY A 498 -37.98 24.56 -15.32
N GLN A 499 -37.73 23.25 -15.46
CA GLN A 499 -38.75 22.24 -15.78
C GLN A 499 -39.21 21.40 -14.56
N ARG A 500 -38.67 21.66 -13.36
CA ARG A 500 -39.09 21.00 -12.11
C ARG A 500 -40.32 21.64 -11.47
#